data_AF-A0AB38AUG1-F1
#
_entry.id   AF-A0AB38AUG1-F1
#
_cell.length_a   1.000
_cell.length_b   1.000
_cell.length_c   1.000
_cell.angle_alpha   90.00
_cell.angle_beta   90.00
_cell.angle_gamma   90.00
#
_symmetry.space_group_name_H-M   'P 1'
#
loop_
_entity.id
_entity.type
_entity.pdbx_description
1 polymer ?
#
loop_
_entity_poly.entity_id
_entity_poly.type
_entity_poly.pdbx_seq_one_letter_code
_entity_poly.pdbx_strand_id
1 'polypeptide(L)'
;MSGSQPDGWAERVLAGGRALLLVDGLDEIPERERELTRRWLRDLSDAFPDNLWLVTSRPSAVRDDWLAADGFGELTLSAMSRTEVAAFIGRWHAAARCDAEDPERLDAYEQSLLTAVHTTQDLARLATNPLMCGLICALHRDRRGYLPTGRKELYDAALGMLLSRRDRERDMAAPTGIELSDEPQIQLLQRLAYWLIRNGRNELDRERAERIVGEALPAVPSAAQQGGATAIFRHLLLRSGLLREPAPTRSTSSTGRSRTTSAPRPPWRTAISGCWWRRRRTPSGRT
;
A
#
# COMPACT_ATOMS: atom_id res chain seq x y z
N MET A 1 -9.56 27.19 19.26
CA MET A 1 -8.91 28.07 18.27
C MET A 1 -8.46 27.19 17.11
N SER A 2 -8.90 27.50 15.90
CA SER A 2 -8.61 26.71 14.69
C SER A 2 -7.10 26.68 14.45
N GLY A 3 -6.50 25.49 14.36
CA GLY A 3 -5.07 25.28 14.09
C GLY A 3 -4.68 25.60 12.65
N SER A 4 -5.11 26.75 12.12
CA SER A 4 -4.67 27.21 10.80
C SER A 4 -3.23 27.70 10.89
N GLN A 5 -2.41 27.28 9.94
CA GLN A 5 -1.05 27.76 9.80
C GLN A 5 -1.03 29.30 9.70
N PRO A 6 -0.03 29.99 10.28
CA PRO A 6 0.12 31.43 10.12
C PRO A 6 0.25 31.81 8.64
N ASP A 7 -0.23 33.00 8.28
CA ASP A 7 -0.13 33.52 6.91
C ASP A 7 1.32 33.45 6.41
N GLY A 8 1.51 32.97 5.17
CA GLY A 8 2.82 32.82 4.54
C GLY A 8 3.78 31.84 5.21
N TRP A 9 3.33 30.99 6.14
CA TRP A 9 4.20 30.07 6.88
C TRP A 9 4.99 29.13 5.95
N ALA A 10 4.32 28.52 4.98
CA ALA A 10 4.95 27.57 4.06
C ALA A 10 6.08 28.24 3.26
N GLU A 11 5.84 29.42 2.70
CA GLU A 11 6.83 30.19 1.96
C GLU A 11 8.03 30.58 2.83
N ARG A 12 7.80 31.05 4.07
CA ARG A 12 8.89 31.34 5.01
C ARG A 12 9.71 30.11 5.42
N VAL A 13 9.11 28.93 5.46
CA VAL A 13 9.80 27.68 5.80
C VAL A 13 10.64 27.21 4.60
N LEU A 14 10.06 27.27 3.40
CA LEU A 14 10.72 26.89 2.15
C LEU A 14 11.86 27.86 1.78
N ALA A 15 11.60 29.16 1.78
CA ALA A 15 12.63 30.17 1.51
C ALA A 15 13.74 30.17 2.57
N GLY A 16 13.43 29.75 3.79
CA GLY A 16 14.41 29.59 4.87
C GLY A 16 15.23 28.30 4.82
N GLY A 17 15.02 27.40 3.86
CA GLY A 17 15.75 26.13 3.76
C GLY A 17 15.48 25.14 4.90
N ARG A 18 14.36 25.31 5.61
CA ARG A 18 14.01 24.54 6.82
C ARG A 18 13.03 23.41 6.55
N ALA A 19 12.60 23.21 5.30
CA ALA A 19 11.66 22.17 4.94
C ALA A 19 12.34 20.83 4.64
N LEU A 20 11.64 19.75 5.01
CA LEU A 20 11.78 18.43 4.41
C LEU A 20 10.52 18.19 3.57
N LEU A 21 10.70 18.09 2.25
CA LEU A 21 9.61 17.78 1.33
C LEU A 21 9.64 16.29 0.99
N LEU A 22 8.52 15.63 1.25
CA LEU A 22 8.31 14.22 0.98
C LEU A 22 7.33 14.09 -0.18
N VAL A 23 7.81 13.62 -1.33
CA VAL A 23 6.97 13.30 -2.48
C VAL A 23 6.84 11.78 -2.54
N ASP A 24 5.67 11.27 -2.17
CA ASP A 24 5.41 9.84 -2.12
C ASP A 24 4.77 9.34 -3.42
N GLY A 25 5.13 8.14 -3.86
CA GLY A 25 4.39 7.40 -4.89
C GLY A 25 4.49 7.97 -6.31
N LEU A 26 5.66 8.46 -6.75
CA LEU A 26 5.83 8.91 -8.14
C LEU A 26 5.50 7.84 -9.19
N ASP A 27 5.56 6.55 -8.81
CA ASP A 27 5.18 5.44 -9.69
C ASP A 27 3.68 5.37 -10.01
N GLU A 28 2.86 6.11 -9.28
CA GLU A 28 1.42 6.20 -9.52
C GLU A 28 1.09 7.14 -10.68
N ILE A 29 2.07 7.93 -11.13
CA ILE A 29 1.91 8.88 -12.22
C ILE A 29 1.86 8.16 -13.57
N PRO A 30 0.80 8.38 -14.38
CA PRO A 30 0.71 7.84 -15.73
C PRO A 30 1.90 8.25 -16.58
N GLU A 31 2.38 7.35 -17.44
CA GLU A 31 3.57 7.60 -18.29
C GLU A 31 3.50 8.93 -19.06
N ARG A 32 2.34 9.28 -19.60
CA ARG A 32 2.10 10.54 -20.33
C ARG A 32 2.27 11.81 -19.49
N GLU A 33 2.20 11.72 -18.16
CA GLU A 33 2.29 12.86 -17.24
C GLU A 33 3.66 12.94 -16.54
N ARG A 34 4.53 11.95 -16.73
CA ARG A 34 5.83 11.87 -16.05
C ARG A 34 6.73 13.07 -16.38
N GLU A 35 6.86 13.43 -17.65
CA GLU A 35 7.70 14.57 -18.06
C GLU A 35 7.16 15.93 -17.60
N LEU A 36 5.83 16.06 -17.47
CA LEU A 36 5.23 17.25 -16.88
C LEU A 36 5.54 17.33 -15.38
N THR A 37 5.37 16.21 -14.67
CA THR A 37 5.65 16.11 -13.23
C THR A 37 7.11 16.36 -12.93
N ARG A 38 8.03 15.80 -13.74
CA ARG A 38 9.47 16.01 -13.60
C ARG A 38 9.82 17.49 -13.72
N ARG A 39 9.30 18.19 -14.74
CA ARG A 39 9.51 19.63 -14.91
C ARG A 39 8.98 20.42 -13.72
N TRP A 40 7.76 20.12 -13.28
CA TRP A 40 7.19 20.74 -12.08
C TRP A 40 8.06 20.52 -10.83
N LEU A 41 8.56 19.30 -10.61
CA LEU A 41 9.44 18.98 -9.48
C LEU A 41 10.76 19.75 -9.57
N ARG A 42 11.35 19.84 -10.77
CA ARG A 42 12.56 20.63 -11.04
C ARG A 42 12.34 22.09 -10.69
N ASP A 43 11.32 22.72 -11.29
CA ASP A 43 11.02 24.14 -11.10
C ASP A 43 10.85 24.47 -9.60
N LEU A 44 10.16 23.61 -8.86
CA LEU A 44 9.94 23.79 -7.43
C LEU A 44 11.23 23.59 -6.62
N SER A 45 12.06 22.62 -6.98
CA SER A 45 13.34 22.35 -6.32
C SER A 45 14.39 23.44 -6.59
N ASP A 46 14.31 24.11 -7.75
CA ASP A 46 15.19 25.20 -8.13
C ASP A 46 14.74 26.54 -7.52
N ALA A 47 13.43 26.74 -7.32
CA ALA A 47 12.91 27.86 -6.55
C ALA A 47 13.29 27.80 -5.06
N PHE A 48 13.47 26.60 -4.50
CA PHE A 48 13.73 26.37 -3.08
C PHE A 48 14.90 25.40 -2.82
N PRO A 49 16.13 25.76 -3.21
CA PRO A 49 17.27 24.84 -3.30
C PRO A 49 17.82 24.34 -1.96
N ASP A 50 17.62 25.10 -0.87
CA ASP A 50 18.22 24.80 0.44
C ASP A 50 17.46 23.73 1.26
N ASN A 51 16.32 23.28 0.75
CA ASN A 51 15.47 22.29 1.42
C ASN A 51 15.90 20.85 1.11
N LEU A 52 15.53 19.94 2.01
CA LEU A 52 15.74 18.52 1.76
C LEU A 52 14.55 17.96 0.99
N TRP A 53 14.83 17.40 -0.18
CA TRP A 53 13.85 16.73 -1.03
C TRP A 53 14.05 15.22 -0.94
N LEU A 54 13.00 14.52 -0.53
CA LEU A 54 12.94 13.06 -0.56
C LEU A 54 11.75 12.64 -1.42
N VAL A 55 12.05 11.80 -2.39
CA VAL A 55 11.07 11.37 -3.37
C VAL A 55 11.09 9.84 -3.43
N THR A 56 9.92 9.22 -3.40
CA THR A 56 9.78 7.76 -3.41
C THR A 56 9.20 7.28 -4.74
N SER A 57 9.74 6.19 -5.27
CA SER A 57 9.15 5.49 -6.41
C SER A 57 9.43 4.00 -6.37
N ARG A 58 8.63 3.22 -7.09
CA ARG A 58 8.98 1.84 -7.42
C ARG A 58 10.04 1.82 -8.54
N PRO A 59 11.03 0.91 -8.50
CA PRO A 59 12.09 0.81 -9.51
C PRO A 59 11.54 0.51 -10.90
N SER A 60 10.44 -0.25 -11.00
CA SER A 60 9.85 -0.60 -12.28
C SER A 60 9.11 0.55 -12.97
N ALA A 61 8.96 1.69 -12.30
CA ALA A 61 8.07 2.76 -12.77
C ALA A 61 8.78 3.82 -13.60
N VAL A 62 10.07 4.03 -13.36
CA VAL A 62 10.90 5.01 -14.05
C VAL A 62 12.25 4.35 -14.33
N ARG A 63 12.94 4.78 -15.38
CA ARG A 63 14.29 4.29 -15.65
C ARG A 63 15.21 4.68 -14.48
N ASP A 64 16.17 3.82 -14.18
CA ASP A 64 17.35 4.19 -13.37
C ASP A 64 17.88 5.51 -13.92
N ASP A 65 18.32 6.43 -13.06
CA ASP A 65 18.78 7.80 -13.39
C ASP A 65 17.73 8.87 -13.79
N TRP A 66 16.43 8.57 -13.78
CA TRP A 66 15.41 9.50 -14.31
C TRP A 66 15.46 10.92 -13.73
N LEU A 67 15.82 11.07 -12.44
CA LEU A 67 15.99 12.37 -11.76
C LEU A 67 17.46 12.78 -11.54
N ALA A 68 18.42 12.00 -12.04
CA ALA A 68 19.85 12.25 -11.79
C ALA A 68 20.31 13.59 -12.38
N ALA A 69 19.84 13.93 -13.58
CA ALA A 69 20.13 15.23 -14.23
C ALA A 69 19.55 16.43 -13.46
N ASP A 70 18.60 16.19 -12.55
CA ASP A 70 17.96 17.21 -11.69
C ASP A 70 18.68 17.33 -10.32
N GLY A 71 19.83 16.66 -10.16
CA GLY A 71 20.65 16.70 -8.96
C GLY A 71 20.22 15.73 -7.86
N PHE A 72 19.29 14.82 -8.14
CA PHE A 72 18.89 13.80 -7.18
C PHE A 72 19.86 12.61 -7.18
N GLY A 73 20.29 12.19 -6.00
CA GLY A 73 21.01 10.92 -5.80
C GLY A 73 20.03 9.79 -5.53
N GLU A 74 20.26 8.63 -6.12
CA GLU A 74 19.46 7.43 -5.94
C GLU A 74 19.92 6.62 -4.72
N LEU A 75 18.96 6.07 -3.97
CA LEU A 75 19.15 5.22 -2.81
C LEU A 75 18.16 4.08 -2.87
N THR A 76 18.57 2.86 -2.57
CA THR A 76 17.65 1.70 -2.59
C THR A 76 17.37 1.21 -1.18
N LEU A 77 16.10 0.98 -0.85
CA LEU A 77 15.76 0.24 0.37
C LEU A 77 16.27 -1.19 0.26
N SER A 78 17.18 -1.54 1.15
CA SER A 78 17.66 -2.90 1.30
C SER A 78 16.63 -3.75 2.02
N ALA A 79 16.66 -5.05 1.75
CA ALA A 79 15.89 -6.01 2.54
C ALA A 79 16.31 -5.96 4.01
N MET A 80 15.38 -6.16 4.93
CA MET A 80 15.68 -6.17 6.36
C MET A 80 16.62 -7.34 6.67
N SER A 81 17.67 -7.03 7.42
CA SER A 81 18.54 -8.01 8.06
C SER A 81 17.79 -8.82 9.12
N ARG A 82 18.37 -9.94 9.55
CA ARG A 82 17.76 -10.79 10.59
C ARG A 82 17.51 -10.04 11.90
N THR A 83 18.40 -9.12 12.28
CA THR A 83 18.24 -8.30 13.48
C THR A 83 17.12 -7.28 13.32
N GLU A 84 16.98 -6.67 12.14
CA GLU A 84 15.87 -5.75 11.84
C GLU A 84 14.52 -6.47 11.80
N VAL A 85 14.48 -7.69 11.26
CA VAL A 85 13.28 -8.56 11.30
C VAL A 85 12.86 -8.86 12.74
N ALA A 86 13.81 -9.29 13.59
CA ALA A 86 13.51 -9.57 14.99
C ALA A 86 13.03 -8.30 15.73
N ALA A 87 13.68 -7.17 15.49
CA ALA A 87 13.27 -5.88 16.06
C ALA A 87 11.90 -5.41 15.55
N PHE A 88 11.57 -5.69 14.29
CA PHE A 88 10.25 -5.42 13.72
C PHE A 88 9.18 -6.24 14.43
N ILE A 89 9.39 -7.55 14.58
CA ILE A 89 8.45 -8.46 15.27
C ILE A 89 8.21 -7.98 16.71
N GLY A 90 9.26 -7.67 17.45
CA GLY A 90 9.13 -7.18 18.83
C GLY A 90 8.35 -5.87 18.92
N ARG A 91 8.64 -4.88 18.05
CA ARG A 91 7.89 -3.62 18.01
C ARG A 91 6.43 -3.82 17.61
N TRP A 92 6.16 -4.71 16.66
CA TRP A 92 4.80 -5.02 16.24
C TRP A 92 4.00 -5.64 17.38
N HIS A 93 4.59 -6.61 18.10
CA HIS A 93 3.94 -7.24 19.26
C HIS A 93 3.77 -6.24 20.41
N ALA A 94 4.74 -5.36 20.66
CA ALA A 94 4.61 -4.29 21.65
C ALA A 94 3.43 -3.36 21.35
N ALA A 95 3.25 -2.94 20.09
CA ALA A 95 2.08 -2.17 19.68
C ALA A 95 0.77 -2.97 19.82
N ALA A 96 0.79 -4.26 19.47
CA ALA A 96 -0.38 -5.13 19.57
C ALA A 96 -0.85 -5.37 21.02
N ARG A 97 0.06 -5.29 22.00
CA ARG A 97 -0.25 -5.41 23.44
C ARG A 97 -1.07 -4.23 23.97
N CYS A 98 -0.90 -3.03 23.42
CA CYS A 98 -1.62 -1.83 23.89
C CYS A 98 -3.16 -2.00 23.83
N ASP A 99 -3.64 -2.82 22.89
CA ASP A 99 -5.07 -3.04 22.64
C ASP A 99 -5.50 -4.49 22.99
N ALA A 100 -4.77 -5.19 23.86
CA ALA A 100 -5.01 -6.62 24.13
C ALA A 100 -5.61 -6.89 25.51
N GLU A 101 -6.65 -7.73 25.54
CA GLU A 101 -7.27 -8.22 26.78
C GLU A 101 -6.38 -9.23 27.54
N ASP A 102 -5.50 -9.96 26.84
CA ASP A 102 -4.58 -10.96 27.41
C ASP A 102 -3.15 -10.77 26.86
N PRO A 103 -2.30 -9.98 27.55
CA PRO A 103 -0.93 -9.70 27.12
C PRO A 103 0.02 -10.91 27.23
N GLU A 104 -0.18 -11.81 28.19
CA GLU A 104 0.73 -12.95 28.43
C GLU A 104 0.71 -13.94 27.25
N ARG A 105 -0.45 -14.14 26.62
CA ARG A 105 -0.54 -14.92 25.38
C ARG A 105 0.22 -14.30 24.22
N LEU A 106 0.31 -12.97 24.16
CA LEU A 106 1.03 -12.27 23.08
C LEU A 106 2.54 -12.44 23.21
N ASP A 107 3.06 -12.59 24.43
CA ASP A 107 4.48 -12.88 24.67
C ASP A 107 4.85 -14.26 24.14
N ALA A 108 4.02 -15.27 24.42
CA ALA A 108 4.19 -16.61 23.87
C ALA A 108 4.16 -16.60 22.33
N TYR A 109 3.26 -15.80 21.73
CA TYR A 109 3.21 -15.65 20.28
C TYR A 109 4.43 -14.92 19.71
N GLU A 110 4.95 -13.90 20.38
CA GLU A 110 6.18 -13.23 19.92
C GLU A 110 7.35 -14.21 19.89
N GLN A 111 7.57 -14.96 20.98
CA GLN A 111 8.67 -15.91 21.09
C GLN A 111 8.55 -17.07 20.11
N SER A 112 7.33 -17.61 19.95
CA SER A 112 7.03 -18.64 18.95
C SER A 112 7.32 -18.14 17.53
N LEU A 113 6.91 -16.90 17.20
CA LEU A 113 7.14 -16.33 15.87
C LEU A 113 8.62 -16.07 15.59
N LEU A 114 9.34 -15.51 16.56
CA LEU A 114 10.79 -15.32 16.46
C LEU A 114 11.50 -16.65 16.20
N THR A 115 11.10 -17.70 16.91
CA THR A 115 11.62 -19.06 16.71
C THR A 115 11.29 -19.57 15.31
N ALA A 116 10.04 -19.45 14.86
CA ALA A 116 9.60 -19.92 13.55
C ALA A 116 10.33 -19.20 12.40
N VAL A 117 10.50 -17.89 12.49
CA VAL A 117 11.25 -17.08 11.50
C VAL A 117 12.73 -17.42 11.51
N HIS A 118 13.29 -17.79 12.65
CA HIS A 118 14.68 -18.22 12.74
C HIS A 118 14.91 -19.61 12.15
N THR A 119 14.01 -20.57 12.41
CA THR A 119 14.17 -21.98 12.03
C THR A 119 13.66 -22.31 10.62
N THR A 120 12.70 -21.55 10.11
CA THR A 120 12.05 -21.82 8.81
C THR A 120 12.59 -20.89 7.73
N GLN A 121 13.44 -21.42 6.84
CA GLN A 121 14.14 -20.61 5.83
C GLN A 121 13.20 -19.83 4.90
N ASP A 122 12.10 -20.44 4.45
CA ASP A 122 11.14 -19.77 3.56
C ASP A 122 10.44 -18.60 4.26
N LEU A 123 10.09 -18.77 5.54
CA LEU A 123 9.52 -17.70 6.35
C LEU A 123 10.52 -16.58 6.59
N ALA A 124 11.79 -16.93 6.87
CA ALA A 124 12.88 -15.98 7.03
C ALA A 124 13.06 -15.10 5.78
N ARG A 125 13.04 -15.72 4.59
CA ARG A 125 13.17 -15.00 3.31
C ARG A 125 12.01 -14.04 3.08
N LEU A 126 10.78 -14.46 3.40
CA LEU A 126 9.59 -13.61 3.27
C LEU A 126 9.62 -12.43 4.25
N ALA A 127 10.01 -12.69 5.51
CA ALA A 127 10.01 -11.69 6.57
C ALA A 127 11.02 -10.54 6.34
N THR A 128 12.00 -10.70 5.45
CA THR A 128 12.93 -9.61 5.09
C THR A 128 12.24 -8.38 4.47
N ASN A 129 11.02 -8.55 3.95
CA ASN A 129 10.21 -7.44 3.47
C ASN A 129 9.31 -6.93 4.62
N PRO A 130 9.37 -5.64 5.02
CA PRO A 130 8.58 -5.10 6.14
C PRO A 130 7.08 -5.35 6.02
N LEU A 131 6.52 -5.27 4.81
CA LEU A 131 5.10 -5.52 4.57
C LEU A 131 4.75 -7.00 4.84
N MET A 132 5.59 -7.90 4.36
CA MET A 132 5.42 -9.35 4.61
C MET A 132 5.61 -9.68 6.08
N CYS A 133 6.60 -9.08 6.74
CA CYS A 133 6.85 -9.28 8.16
C CYS A 133 5.62 -8.89 8.98
N GLY A 134 5.04 -7.72 8.73
CA GLY A 134 3.81 -7.28 9.39
C GLY A 134 2.62 -8.20 9.11
N LEU A 135 2.49 -8.70 7.88
CA LEU A 135 1.45 -9.67 7.53
C LEU A 135 1.59 -10.99 8.28
N ILE A 136 2.83 -11.52 8.36
CA ILE A 136 3.14 -12.73 9.11
C ILE A 136 2.80 -12.54 10.59
N CYS A 137 3.16 -11.40 11.18
CA CYS A 137 2.84 -11.09 12.58
C CYS A 137 1.32 -11.09 12.82
N ALA A 138 0.58 -10.39 11.96
CA ALA A 138 -0.87 -10.33 12.04
C ALA A 138 -1.52 -11.72 11.91
N LEU A 139 -1.07 -12.51 10.93
CA LEU A 139 -1.60 -13.84 10.68
C LEU A 139 -1.29 -14.82 11.81
N HIS A 140 -0.06 -14.79 12.34
CA HIS A 140 0.36 -15.64 13.46
C HIS A 140 -0.47 -15.34 14.71
N ARG A 141 -0.75 -14.06 15.00
CA ARG A 141 -1.65 -13.67 16.10
C ARG A 141 -3.08 -14.17 15.87
N ASP A 142 -3.64 -13.93 14.68
CA ASP A 142 -5.02 -14.29 14.34
C ASP A 142 -5.27 -15.81 14.45
N ARG A 143 -4.31 -16.61 13.97
CA ARG A 143 -4.36 -18.07 14.00
C ARG A 143 -3.78 -18.69 15.28
N ARG A 144 -3.67 -17.91 16.36
CA ARG A 144 -3.24 -18.38 17.69
C ARG A 144 -1.89 -19.13 17.68
N GLY A 145 -0.95 -18.67 16.87
CA GLY A 145 0.43 -19.20 16.80
C GLY A 145 0.70 -20.15 15.63
N TYR A 146 -0.30 -20.44 14.78
CA TYR A 146 -0.10 -21.29 13.62
C TYR A 146 0.23 -20.49 12.36
N LEU A 147 1.30 -20.86 11.65
CA LEU A 147 1.64 -20.34 10.33
C LEU A 147 1.67 -21.45 9.29
N PRO A 148 1.12 -21.21 8.08
CA PRO A 148 1.33 -22.10 6.95
C PRO A 148 2.83 -22.20 6.59
N THR A 149 3.24 -23.37 6.10
CA THR A 149 4.64 -23.63 5.72
C THR A 149 4.93 -23.18 4.28
N GLY A 150 3.91 -23.13 3.43
CA GLY A 150 4.04 -22.70 2.03
C GLY A 150 3.85 -21.19 1.84
N ARG A 151 4.66 -20.58 0.97
CA ARG A 151 4.49 -19.17 0.57
C ARG A 151 3.08 -18.89 0.02
N LYS A 152 2.56 -19.76 -0.85
CA LYS A 152 1.21 -19.63 -1.41
C LYS A 152 0.15 -19.70 -0.31
N GLU A 153 0.24 -20.71 0.55
CA GLU A 153 -0.70 -20.90 1.67
C GLU A 153 -0.67 -19.72 2.64
N LEU A 154 0.49 -19.12 2.86
CA LEU A 154 0.62 -17.91 3.68
C LEU A 154 -0.13 -16.73 3.06
N TYR A 155 -0.10 -16.58 1.73
CA TYR A 155 -0.89 -15.57 1.03
C TYR A 155 -2.38 -15.87 1.04
N ASP A 156 -2.78 -17.12 0.81
CA ASP A 156 -4.17 -17.53 0.83
C ASP A 156 -4.77 -17.31 2.24
N ALA A 157 -4.01 -17.68 3.28
CA ALA A 157 -4.36 -17.46 4.67
C ALA A 157 -4.47 -15.98 5.04
N ALA A 158 -3.52 -15.16 4.56
CA ALA A 158 -3.54 -13.72 4.73
C ALA A 158 -4.73 -13.06 4.02
N LEU A 159 -5.05 -13.51 2.80
CA LEU A 159 -6.15 -13.00 2.01
C LEU A 159 -7.49 -13.30 2.69
N GLY A 160 -7.67 -14.54 3.15
CA GLY A 160 -8.82 -14.92 3.97
C GLY A 160 -8.94 -14.06 5.23
N MET A 161 -7.85 -13.89 5.99
CA MET A 161 -7.84 -13.03 7.20
C MET A 161 -8.27 -11.58 6.88
N LEU A 162 -7.81 -11.00 5.77
CA LEU A 162 -8.17 -9.63 5.38
C LEU A 162 -9.65 -9.50 4.98
N LEU A 163 -10.23 -10.52 4.36
CA LEU A 163 -11.65 -10.59 4.00
C LEU A 163 -12.51 -10.81 5.26
N SER A 164 -12.24 -11.87 6.03
CA SER A 164 -13.08 -12.29 7.16
C SER A 164 -13.09 -11.28 8.32
N ARG A 165 -11.94 -10.64 8.63
CA ARG A 165 -11.87 -9.67 9.75
C ARG A 165 -12.71 -8.43 9.47
N ARG A 166 -12.75 -7.98 8.21
CA ARG A 166 -13.51 -6.79 7.81
C ARG A 166 -15.01 -7.02 7.72
N ASP A 167 -15.42 -8.25 7.41
CA ASP A 167 -16.83 -8.63 7.53
C ASP A 167 -17.29 -8.55 8.99
N ARG A 168 -16.52 -9.13 9.92
CA ARG A 168 -16.84 -9.10 11.37
C ARG A 168 -16.86 -7.69 11.97
N GLU A 169 -15.93 -6.82 11.56
CA GLU A 169 -15.89 -5.42 12.04
C GLU A 169 -17.05 -4.57 11.47
N ARG A 170 -17.73 -5.01 10.39
CA ARG A 170 -18.78 -4.25 9.68
C ARG A 170 -20.14 -4.92 9.68
N ASP A 171 -20.31 -6.03 10.37
CA ASP A 171 -21.55 -6.81 10.51
C ASP A 171 -22.69 -6.08 11.25
N MET A 172 -22.53 -4.78 11.56
CA MET A 172 -23.63 -3.96 12.07
C MET A 172 -24.64 -3.50 10.99
N ALA A 173 -24.38 -3.71 9.69
CA ALA A 173 -25.42 -3.67 8.65
C ALA A 173 -24.90 -4.25 7.33
N ALA A 174 -25.59 -5.22 6.73
CA ALA A 174 -25.35 -5.66 5.35
C ALA A 174 -26.01 -4.66 4.38
N PRO A 175 -25.29 -3.66 3.83
CA PRO A 175 -25.94 -2.53 3.15
C PRO A 175 -26.39 -2.89 1.73
N THR A 176 -25.99 -4.06 1.22
CA THR A 176 -26.19 -4.49 -0.18
C THR A 176 -27.02 -5.75 -0.34
N GLY A 177 -27.37 -6.47 0.74
CA GLY A 177 -28.11 -7.75 0.66
C GLY A 177 -27.40 -8.89 -0.08
N ILE A 178 -26.07 -8.80 -0.22
CA ILE A 178 -25.21 -9.77 -0.91
C ILE A 178 -24.32 -10.42 0.14
N GLU A 179 -24.26 -11.75 0.13
CA GLU A 179 -23.47 -12.60 1.02
C GLU A 179 -22.59 -13.53 0.19
N LEU A 180 -21.40 -13.05 -0.18
CA LEU A 180 -20.40 -13.87 -0.85
C LEU A 180 -19.45 -14.46 0.19
N SER A 181 -19.21 -15.77 0.10
CA SER A 181 -18.08 -16.39 0.79
C SER A 181 -16.75 -15.93 0.19
N ASP A 182 -15.65 -16.19 0.90
CA ASP A 182 -14.31 -15.76 0.52
C ASP A 182 -13.93 -16.20 -0.91
N GLU A 183 -14.21 -17.44 -1.30
CA GLU A 183 -13.76 -18.02 -2.57
C GLU A 183 -14.30 -17.25 -3.81
N PRO A 184 -15.62 -17.01 -3.95
CA PRO A 184 -16.16 -16.13 -5.00
C PRO A 184 -15.57 -14.71 -5.01
N GLN A 185 -15.35 -14.12 -3.82
CA GLN A 185 -14.75 -12.80 -3.73
C GLN A 185 -13.31 -12.81 -4.24
N ILE A 186 -12.51 -13.80 -3.82
CA ILE A 186 -11.13 -13.99 -4.23
C ILE A 186 -11.02 -14.13 -5.75
N GLN A 187 -11.86 -14.95 -6.38
CA GLN A 187 -11.82 -15.15 -7.84
C GLN A 187 -12.10 -13.85 -8.61
N LEU A 188 -13.09 -13.07 -8.18
CA LEU A 188 -13.42 -11.78 -8.81
C LEU A 188 -12.30 -10.75 -8.59
N LEU A 189 -11.74 -10.67 -7.38
CA LEU A 189 -10.61 -9.80 -7.06
C LEU A 189 -9.35 -10.18 -7.84
N GLN A 190 -9.09 -11.49 -8.03
CA GLN A 190 -7.99 -11.97 -8.87
C GLN A 190 -8.15 -11.52 -10.32
N ARG A 191 -9.37 -11.48 -10.85
CA ARG A 191 -9.62 -10.98 -12.21
C ARG A 191 -9.28 -9.49 -12.35
N LEU A 192 -9.69 -8.68 -11.38
CA LEU A 192 -9.35 -7.26 -11.31
C LEU A 192 -7.84 -7.06 -11.19
N ALA A 193 -7.19 -7.79 -10.28
CA ALA A 193 -5.74 -7.75 -10.07
C ALA A 193 -4.97 -8.15 -11.33
N TYR A 194 -5.40 -9.21 -12.01
CA TYR A 194 -4.80 -9.67 -13.26
C TYR A 194 -4.84 -8.58 -14.34
N TRP A 195 -5.98 -7.89 -14.49
CA TRP A 195 -6.08 -6.80 -15.46
C TRP A 195 -5.13 -5.66 -15.14
N LEU A 196 -5.05 -5.24 -13.87
CA LEU A 196 -4.15 -4.17 -13.42
C LEU A 196 -2.69 -4.51 -13.73
N ILE A 197 -2.25 -5.71 -13.36
CA ILE A 197 -0.89 -6.21 -13.60
C ILE A 197 -0.58 -6.23 -15.11
N ARG A 198 -1.48 -6.82 -15.90
CA ARG A 198 -1.27 -6.97 -17.35
C ARG A 198 -1.17 -5.63 -18.08
N ASN A 199 -1.85 -4.60 -17.60
CA ASN A 199 -1.85 -3.28 -18.21
C ASN A 199 -0.85 -2.31 -17.56
N GLY A 200 -0.07 -2.75 -16.57
CA GLY A 200 0.85 -1.89 -15.83
C GLY A 200 0.15 -0.72 -15.13
N ARG A 201 -1.11 -0.91 -14.71
CA ARG A 201 -1.94 0.12 -14.09
C ARG A 201 -2.05 -0.12 -12.58
N ASN A 202 -2.06 0.95 -11.80
CA ASN A 202 -2.34 0.91 -10.37
C ASN A 202 -3.79 1.25 -10.03
N GLU A 203 -4.53 1.82 -10.99
CA GLU A 203 -5.90 2.27 -10.83
C GLU A 203 -6.78 1.80 -11.98
N LEU A 204 -8.06 1.68 -11.66
CA LEU A 204 -9.12 1.27 -12.57
C LEU A 204 -10.26 2.28 -12.50
N ASP A 205 -10.78 2.69 -13.66
CA ASP A 205 -12.06 3.38 -13.69
C ASP A 205 -13.20 2.41 -13.32
N ARG A 206 -14.23 2.95 -12.68
CA ARG A 206 -15.35 2.16 -12.17
C ARG A 206 -16.07 1.37 -13.28
N GLU A 207 -16.29 1.97 -14.44
CA GLU A 207 -16.96 1.31 -15.57
C GLU A 207 -16.16 0.10 -16.06
N ARG A 208 -14.84 0.21 -16.13
CA ARG A 208 -13.94 -0.90 -16.45
C ARG A 208 -13.98 -1.96 -15.35
N ALA A 209 -14.03 -1.58 -14.08
CA ALA A 209 -14.18 -2.51 -12.95
C ALA A 209 -15.44 -3.35 -13.07
N GLU A 210 -16.57 -2.69 -13.27
CA GLU A 210 -17.87 -3.34 -13.44
C GLU A 210 -17.88 -4.23 -14.69
N ARG A 211 -17.24 -3.81 -15.78
CA ARG A 211 -17.10 -4.65 -16.99
C ARG A 211 -16.29 -5.92 -16.73
N ILE A 212 -15.14 -5.80 -16.06
CA ILE A 212 -14.30 -6.97 -15.73
C ILE A 212 -15.04 -7.93 -14.81
N VAL A 213 -15.76 -7.41 -13.82
CA VAL A 213 -16.61 -8.23 -12.95
C VAL A 213 -17.71 -8.91 -13.78
N GLY A 214 -18.40 -8.16 -14.65
CA GLY A 214 -19.44 -8.71 -15.53
C GLY A 214 -18.96 -9.82 -16.45
N GLU A 215 -17.77 -9.69 -17.02
CA GLU A 215 -17.12 -10.73 -17.82
C GLU A 215 -16.73 -11.96 -16.99
N ALA A 216 -16.45 -11.80 -15.70
CA ALA A 216 -16.06 -12.88 -14.80
C ALA A 216 -17.25 -13.59 -14.14
N LEU A 217 -18.39 -12.91 -13.96
CA LEU A 217 -19.56 -13.43 -13.26
C LEU A 217 -20.06 -14.79 -13.78
N PRO A 218 -20.11 -15.08 -15.10
CA PRO A 218 -20.55 -16.39 -15.59
C PRO A 218 -19.69 -17.56 -15.09
N ALA A 219 -18.41 -17.30 -14.79
CA ALA A 219 -17.50 -18.30 -14.22
C ALA A 219 -17.61 -18.43 -12.69
N VAL A 220 -18.41 -17.59 -12.04
CA VAL A 220 -18.62 -17.58 -10.57
C VAL A 220 -20.14 -17.65 -10.27
N PRO A 221 -20.78 -18.82 -10.41
CA PRO A 221 -22.24 -18.95 -10.34
C PRO A 221 -22.86 -18.48 -9.02
N SER A 222 -22.16 -18.63 -7.90
CA SER A 222 -22.61 -18.17 -6.59
C SER A 222 -22.70 -16.65 -6.49
N ALA A 223 -21.84 -15.91 -7.20
CA ALA A 223 -21.91 -14.45 -7.28
C ALA A 223 -22.95 -13.99 -8.30
N ALA A 224 -23.04 -14.67 -9.45
CA ALA A 224 -24.01 -14.33 -10.50
C ALA A 224 -25.47 -14.45 -10.04
N GLN A 225 -25.77 -15.36 -9.11
CA GLN A 225 -27.10 -15.54 -8.54
C GLN A 225 -27.53 -14.41 -7.58
N GLN A 226 -26.57 -13.68 -7.01
CA GLN A 226 -26.86 -12.67 -5.99
C GLN A 226 -26.98 -11.24 -6.54
N GLY A 227 -26.49 -10.97 -7.75
CA GLY A 227 -26.65 -9.66 -8.38
C GLY A 227 -25.83 -9.46 -9.65
N GLY A 228 -26.14 -8.37 -10.35
CA GLY A 228 -25.39 -7.92 -11.52
C GLY A 228 -24.02 -7.34 -11.16
N ALA A 229 -23.19 -7.10 -12.18
CA ALA A 229 -21.81 -6.69 -12.03
C ALA A 229 -21.60 -5.44 -11.15
N THR A 230 -22.46 -4.43 -11.28
CA THR A 230 -22.41 -3.21 -10.46
C THR A 230 -22.67 -3.49 -8.98
N ALA A 231 -23.64 -4.35 -8.66
CA ALA A 231 -23.99 -4.68 -7.28
C ALA A 231 -22.89 -5.51 -6.62
N ILE A 232 -22.35 -6.50 -7.35
CA ILE A 232 -21.24 -7.34 -6.89
C ILE A 232 -19.96 -6.52 -6.73
N PHE A 233 -19.63 -5.65 -7.69
CA PHE A 233 -18.47 -4.77 -7.57
C PHE A 233 -18.58 -3.84 -6.36
N ARG A 234 -19.77 -3.24 -6.13
CA ARG A 234 -20.02 -2.42 -4.95
C ARG A 234 -19.85 -3.22 -3.66
N HIS A 235 -20.34 -4.45 -3.61
CA HIS A 235 -20.14 -5.34 -2.48
C HIS A 235 -18.65 -5.61 -2.23
N LEU A 236 -17.87 -5.96 -3.27
CA LEU A 236 -16.42 -6.16 -3.16
C LEU A 236 -15.71 -4.91 -2.65
N LEU A 237 -16.09 -3.72 -3.13
CA LEU A 237 -15.51 -2.46 -2.69
C LEU A 237 -15.78 -2.17 -1.21
N LEU A 238 -17.01 -2.41 -0.75
CA LEU A 238 -17.41 -2.12 0.61
C LEU A 238 -16.89 -3.17 1.62
N ARG A 239 -16.88 -4.44 1.23
CA ARG A 239 -16.64 -5.57 2.15
C ARG A 239 -15.21 -6.09 2.11
N SER A 240 -14.58 -6.24 0.94
CA SER A 240 -13.24 -6.85 0.86
C SER A 240 -12.15 -6.04 1.59
N GLY A 241 -12.27 -4.70 1.59
CA GLY A 241 -11.22 -3.81 2.08
C GLY A 241 -9.89 -3.84 1.32
N LEU A 242 -9.80 -4.74 0.33
CA LEU A 242 -8.72 -4.91 -0.64
C LEU A 242 -8.88 -3.96 -1.83
N LEU A 243 -10.09 -3.45 -2.03
CA LEU A 243 -10.38 -2.29 -2.84
C LEU A 243 -10.70 -1.11 -1.90
N ARG A 244 -10.21 0.08 -2.18
CA ARG A 244 -10.62 1.34 -1.54
C ARG A 244 -11.03 2.32 -2.64
N GLU A 245 -11.63 3.42 -2.26
CA GLU A 245 -11.86 4.57 -3.12
C GLU A 245 -10.83 5.65 -2.72
N PRO A 246 -10.11 6.32 -3.65
CA PRO A 246 -9.25 7.44 -3.27
C PRO A 246 -10.16 8.49 -2.64
N ALA A 247 -9.69 9.07 -1.53
CA ALA A 247 -10.39 10.21 -0.95
C ALA A 247 -10.53 11.30 -2.03
N PRO A 248 -11.69 11.97 -2.14
CA PRO A 248 -11.87 13.02 -3.13
C PRO A 248 -10.79 14.08 -2.91
N THR A 249 -9.89 14.22 -3.89
CA THR A 249 -8.95 15.33 -3.94
C THR A 249 -9.77 16.60 -3.92
N ARG A 250 -9.50 17.45 -2.92
CA ARG A 250 -10.14 18.76 -2.80
C ARG A 250 -9.48 19.71 -3.82
N SER A 251 -9.61 19.39 -5.11
CA SER A 251 -9.32 20.32 -6.20
C SER A 251 -10.65 20.80 -6.75
N THR A 252 -11.05 21.99 -6.35
CA THR A 252 -12.12 22.75 -6.99
C THR A 252 -11.70 23.08 -8.42
N SER A 253 -12.21 22.31 -9.38
CA SER A 253 -12.41 22.77 -10.75
C SER A 253 -13.51 21.94 -11.38
N SER A 254 -14.62 22.60 -11.67
CA SER A 254 -15.77 22.09 -12.39
C SER A 254 -15.36 21.43 -13.70
N THR A 255 -15.57 20.13 -13.84
CA THR A 255 -16.14 19.45 -15.02
C THR A 255 -16.37 17.98 -14.62
N GLY A 256 -17.59 17.47 -14.83
CA GLY A 256 -17.99 16.14 -14.42
C GLY A 256 -17.10 15.04 -15.01
N ARG A 257 -16.39 14.31 -14.15
CA ARG A 257 -15.83 13.00 -14.47
C ARG A 257 -15.80 12.11 -13.23
N SER A 258 -16.15 10.86 -13.46
CA SER A 258 -16.50 9.82 -12.50
C SER A 258 -15.40 9.54 -11.49
N ARG A 259 -15.81 9.34 -10.23
CA ARG A 259 -14.98 9.07 -9.05
C ARG A 259 -14.19 7.76 -9.23
N THR A 260 -12.87 7.84 -9.07
CA THR A 260 -11.90 6.74 -9.16
C THR A 260 -11.97 5.86 -7.90
N THR A 261 -11.46 4.62 -7.97
CA THR A 261 -11.47 3.63 -6.88
C THR A 261 -10.04 3.03 -6.70
N SER A 262 -9.31 3.28 -5.60
CA SER A 262 -7.93 2.80 -5.31
C SER A 262 -7.86 1.51 -4.49
N ALA A 263 -7.29 0.42 -4.99
CA ALA A 263 -7.12 -0.82 -4.22
C ALA A 263 -5.82 -0.83 -3.37
N PRO A 264 -5.83 -1.24 -2.07
CA PRO A 264 -4.61 -1.71 -1.43
C PRO A 264 -4.18 -3.06 -2.00
N ARG A 265 -2.89 -3.16 -2.35
CA ARG A 265 -2.23 -4.33 -2.94
C ARG A 265 -2.41 -5.63 -2.14
N PRO A 266 -2.59 -6.81 -2.78
CA PRO A 266 -1.95 -8.05 -2.36
C PRO A 266 -0.48 -8.08 -2.85
N PRO A 267 0.51 -8.50 -2.04
CA PRO A 267 1.91 -8.16 -2.30
C PRO A 267 2.77 -9.39 -2.58
N TRP A 268 3.17 -9.72 -3.82
CA TRP A 268 4.35 -10.61 -3.98
C TRP A 268 4.97 -10.91 -5.35
N ARG A 269 4.48 -10.41 -6.48
CA ARG A 269 5.22 -10.57 -7.74
C ARG A 269 5.64 -9.22 -8.28
N THR A 270 6.74 -8.72 -7.71
CA THR A 270 7.98 -8.29 -8.36
C THR A 270 8.88 -7.74 -7.24
N ALA A 271 10.15 -8.14 -7.22
CA ALA A 271 11.10 -7.81 -6.17
C ALA A 271 11.11 -6.29 -5.88
N ILE A 272 10.89 -5.94 -4.61
CA ILE A 272 11.04 -4.57 -4.11
C ILE A 272 12.54 -4.32 -3.98
N SER A 273 13.12 -3.75 -5.02
CA SER A 273 13.98 -2.59 -4.79
C SER A 273 13.01 -1.42 -4.58
N GLY A 274 13.31 -0.44 -3.75
CA GLY A 274 12.54 0.81 -3.67
C GLY A 274 13.54 1.92 -3.83
N CYS A 275 13.44 2.71 -4.89
CA CYS A 275 14.39 3.79 -5.15
C CYS A 275 13.88 5.07 -4.50
N TRP A 276 14.76 5.67 -3.71
CA TRP A 276 14.58 6.91 -2.99
C TRP A 276 15.54 7.90 -3.59
N TRP A 277 15.05 9.10 -3.84
CA TRP A 277 15.85 10.13 -4.45
C TRP A 277 16.11 11.22 -3.42
N ARG A 278 17.39 11.52 -3.16
CA ARG A 278 17.83 12.57 -2.24
C ARG A 278 18.71 13.58 -2.97
N ARG A 279 18.27 14.84 -3.01
CA ARG A 279 19.12 15.96 -3.48
C ARG A 279 20.07 16.41 -2.35
N ARG A 280 21.37 16.51 -2.62
CA ARG A 280 22.35 17.00 -1.62
C ARG A 280 22.19 18.52 -1.47
N ARG A 281 22.29 19.02 -0.23
CA ARG A 281 22.48 20.45 0.02
C ARG A 281 23.81 20.89 -0.59
N THR A 282 23.79 21.89 -1.44
CA THR A 282 25.00 22.64 -1.80
C THR A 282 25.54 23.30 -0.53
N PRO A 283 26.83 23.10 -0.16
CA PRO A 283 27.40 23.82 0.96
C PRO A 283 27.39 25.31 0.62
N SER A 284 26.68 26.11 1.40
CA SER A 284 26.81 27.56 1.31
C SER A 284 28.22 27.92 1.77
N GLY A 285 29.05 28.36 0.83
CA GLY A 285 30.35 28.95 1.13
C GLY A 285 30.13 30.16 2.03
N ARG A 286 30.49 30.02 3.31
CA ARG A 286 30.80 31.18 4.15
C ARG A 286 32.24 31.57 3.86
N THR A 287 32.40 32.66 3.13
CA THR A 287 33.54 33.58 3.22
C THR A 287 32.97 34.97 3.28
#